data_AF-A0A432HP11-F1
#
_entry.id   AF-A0A432HP11-F1
#
_cell.length_a   1.000
_cell.length_b   1.000
_cell.length_c   1.000
_cell.angle_alpha   90.00
_cell.angle_beta   90.00
_cell.angle_gamma   90.00
#
_symmetry.space_group_name_H-M   'P 1'
#
loop_
_entity.id
_entity.type
_entity.pdbx_description
1 polymer ?
#
loop_
_entity_poly.entity_id
_entity_poly.type
_entity_poly.pdbx_seq_one_letter_code
_entity_poly.pdbx_strand_id
1 'polypeptide(L)'
;WGHITDEYYVEPDPASMYIDEDGILWDGEDVSEIMDESKCDQSFVEGRTVFVCEGFEVDDDGDCLLVMDDSNNNGIPCDVIWVLDADGDEIIDIRADYNVNEDPAESEWVGESSHRTFIIGTGKMAFVMLLGIFLPLFLALGLVRDETENGTLHYLLSKPIHRAEFILYRLLGYLLLAGTYILVLVLLMALITSLIGPGESLIRLSDFPVWLGIGLATVLVLAAYGALYNTLGMVFPKYGVYMCIVIGVWEFIMGMFTMTLPSATVPMLSISHWALQMIDAIVLIAWPDTLQYSQMAEAFGFDSPLPFFWQPPVHTLETQSPVVALLVSVVVLVVVTLGMMVIGQSSFKNREIM
;
A
#
# COMPACT_ATOMS: atom_id res chain seq x y z
N TRP A 1 46.84 -34.36 8.36
CA TRP A 1 46.93 -34.15 9.82
C TRP A 1 47.98 -33.09 10.05
N GLY A 2 47.55 -31.82 10.06
CA GLY A 2 48.43 -30.68 10.33
C GLY A 2 48.59 -30.51 11.84
N HIS A 3 49.79 -30.13 12.28
CA HIS A 3 50.02 -29.68 13.65
C HIS A 3 49.73 -28.18 13.71
N ILE A 4 48.89 -27.78 14.65
CA ILE A 4 48.69 -26.37 15.02
C ILE A 4 49.98 -25.92 15.72
N THR A 5 50.67 -24.94 15.16
CA THR A 5 52.01 -24.54 15.60
C THR A 5 52.04 -23.26 16.42
N ASP A 6 51.01 -22.40 16.35
CA ASP A 6 50.84 -21.23 17.22
C ASP A 6 49.40 -20.72 17.14
N GLU A 7 48.86 -20.32 18.28
CA GLU A 7 47.64 -19.51 18.39
C GLU A 7 48.09 -18.05 18.46
N TYR A 8 47.64 -17.21 17.52
CA TYR A 8 47.87 -15.77 17.57
C TYR A 8 46.53 -15.05 17.67
N TYR A 9 46.49 -14.01 18.50
CA TYR A 9 45.34 -13.14 18.61
C TYR A 9 45.20 -12.36 17.29
N VAL A 10 44.13 -12.63 16.57
CA VAL A 10 43.66 -11.79 15.47
C VAL A 10 42.87 -10.68 16.14
N GLU A 11 43.31 -9.44 15.96
CA GLU A 11 42.55 -8.28 16.41
C GLU A 11 41.25 -8.26 15.59
N PRO A 12 40.06 -8.19 16.20
CA PRO A 12 38.80 -8.13 15.48
C PRO A 12 38.84 -6.99 14.46
N ASP A 13 38.43 -7.27 13.23
CA ASP A 13 38.28 -6.22 12.23
C ASP A 13 37.20 -5.24 12.72
N PRO A 14 37.35 -3.92 12.49
CA PRO A 14 36.33 -2.96 12.90
C PRO A 14 35.04 -3.18 12.11
N ALA A 15 33.86 -3.17 12.77
CA ALA A 15 32.52 -3.35 12.15
C ALA A 15 32.34 -2.63 10.80
N SER A 16 32.92 -1.43 10.63
CA SER A 16 32.94 -0.69 9.36
C SER A 16 33.60 -1.39 8.14
N MET A 17 34.32 -2.51 8.34
CA MET A 17 34.97 -3.31 7.29
C MET A 17 34.04 -4.38 6.70
N TYR A 18 32.98 -4.74 7.42
CA TYR A 18 31.90 -5.61 6.97
C TYR A 18 30.72 -4.71 6.63
N ILE A 19 30.60 -4.36 5.34
CA ILE A 19 29.55 -3.48 4.81
C ILE A 19 28.24 -4.27 4.57
N ASP A 20 28.33 -5.60 4.66
CA ASP A 20 27.28 -6.58 4.44
C ASP A 20 27.66 -7.76 5.34
N GLU A 21 27.31 -7.65 6.62
CA GLU A 21 27.34 -8.78 7.57
C GLU A 21 26.52 -9.93 6.96
N ASP A 22 26.85 -11.18 7.27
CA ASP A 22 25.97 -12.29 6.88
C ASP A 22 24.63 -12.08 7.56
N GLY A 23 23.63 -11.70 6.76
CA GLY A 23 22.30 -11.48 7.27
C GLY A 23 21.82 -12.70 8.03
N ILE A 24 20.94 -12.46 9.03
CA ILE A 24 20.21 -13.51 9.74
C ILE A 24 19.90 -14.65 8.75
N LEU A 25 20.21 -15.90 9.13
CA LEU A 25 19.74 -17.10 8.43
C LEU A 25 18.21 -17.20 8.56
N TRP A 26 17.53 -16.25 7.92
CA TRP A 26 16.10 -16.07 7.90
C TRP A 26 15.77 -15.43 6.57
N ASP A 27 15.46 -16.27 5.60
CA ASP A 27 15.15 -15.88 4.22
C ASP A 27 13.75 -15.29 4.04
N GLY A 28 13.03 -15.01 5.14
CA GLY A 28 11.68 -14.49 5.13
C GLY A 28 10.63 -15.47 4.58
N GLU A 29 11.00 -16.71 4.21
CA GLU A 29 10.07 -17.71 3.67
C GLU A 29 9.53 -18.65 4.75
N ASP A 30 10.24 -18.88 5.86
CA ASP A 30 9.83 -19.88 6.85
C ASP A 30 10.06 -19.45 8.32
N VAL A 31 8.99 -18.95 8.97
CA VAL A 31 8.95 -18.67 10.44
C VAL A 31 9.22 -19.94 11.25
N SER A 32 9.10 -21.12 10.64
CA SER A 32 9.39 -22.41 11.27
C SER A 32 10.87 -22.62 11.61
N GLU A 33 11.80 -21.83 11.04
CA GLU A 33 13.22 -21.85 11.44
C GLU A 33 13.45 -21.09 12.76
N ILE A 34 12.62 -20.08 13.04
CA ILE A 34 12.63 -19.30 14.30
C ILE A 34 11.80 -20.03 15.37
N MET A 35 10.72 -20.70 14.97
CA MET A 35 9.80 -21.39 15.87
C MET A 35 10.35 -22.77 16.30
N ASP A 36 11.47 -22.79 17.02
CA ASP A 36 11.88 -23.97 17.79
C ASP A 36 11.00 -24.08 19.05
N GLU A 37 10.13 -25.09 19.13
CA GLU A 37 9.25 -25.35 20.29
C GLU A 37 10.01 -25.41 21.62
N SER A 38 11.33 -25.65 21.60
CA SER A 38 12.17 -25.67 22.80
C SER A 38 12.62 -24.29 23.29
N LYS A 39 12.45 -23.24 22.49
CA LYS A 39 12.90 -21.86 22.74
C LYS A 39 11.80 -20.81 22.63
N CYS A 40 10.59 -21.24 22.26
CA CYS A 40 9.43 -20.38 22.16
C CYS A 40 8.47 -20.62 23.32
N ASP A 41 8.22 -19.58 24.12
CA ASP A 41 7.24 -19.62 25.20
C ASP A 41 5.95 -18.90 24.80
N GLN A 42 4.81 -19.50 25.14
CA GLN A 42 3.51 -18.86 24.94
C GLN A 42 3.29 -17.78 25.99
N SER A 43 3.12 -16.53 25.53
CA SER A 43 2.84 -15.37 26.37
C SER A 43 1.46 -14.76 26.04
N PHE A 44 0.99 -13.87 26.91
CA PHE A 44 -0.27 -13.15 26.73
C PHE A 44 -0.02 -11.64 26.78
N VAL A 45 0.04 -11.02 25.60
CA VAL A 45 0.36 -9.61 25.41
C VAL A 45 -0.87 -8.90 24.84
N GLU A 46 -1.27 -7.78 25.46
CA GLU A 46 -2.40 -6.95 25.01
C GLU A 46 -3.72 -7.68 24.71
N GLY A 47 -4.04 -8.76 25.45
CA GLY A 47 -5.29 -9.50 25.26
C GLY A 47 -5.24 -10.60 24.21
N ARG A 48 -4.06 -10.91 23.66
CA ARG A 48 -3.84 -11.90 22.60
C ARG A 48 -2.80 -12.93 23.06
N THR A 49 -2.93 -14.17 22.60
CA THR A 49 -1.89 -15.20 22.79
C THR A 49 -0.81 -14.99 21.74
N VAL A 50 0.44 -14.91 22.17
CA VAL A 50 1.61 -14.69 21.29
C VAL A 50 2.67 -15.71 21.65
N PHE A 51 3.56 -16.05 20.72
CA PHE A 51 4.77 -16.82 21.04
C PHE A 51 5.95 -15.87 21.14
N VAL A 52 6.77 -16.04 22.17
CA VAL A 52 7.99 -15.26 22.38
C VAL A 52 9.15 -16.23 22.23
N CYS A 53 9.93 -16.06 21.18
CA CYS A 53 11.04 -16.92 20.82
C CYS A 53 12.36 -16.18 21.05
N GLU A 54 13.29 -16.84 21.74
CA GLU A 54 14.66 -16.36 21.91
C GLU A 54 15.46 -16.65 20.63
N GLY A 55 16.00 -15.60 20.00
CA GLY A 55 16.99 -15.68 18.93
C GLY A 55 18.26 -16.34 19.43
N PHE A 56 19.00 -17.01 18.54
CA PHE A 56 20.25 -17.66 18.91
C PHE A 56 21.27 -17.39 17.83
N GLU A 57 22.09 -16.37 18.02
CA GLU A 57 23.44 -16.36 17.44
C GLU A 57 24.52 -16.03 18.48
N VAL A 58 25.70 -16.55 18.18
CA VAL A 58 26.90 -16.40 19.00
C VAL A 58 27.71 -15.31 18.31
N ASP A 59 27.73 -14.12 18.90
CA ASP A 59 28.63 -12.99 18.60
C ASP A 59 29.94 -13.47 17.94
N ASP A 60 30.00 -13.35 16.62
CA ASP A 60 31.06 -13.91 15.79
C ASP A 60 32.10 -12.86 15.36
N ASP A 61 31.75 -11.58 15.45
CA ASP A 61 32.62 -10.42 15.20
C ASP A 61 33.18 -9.78 16.50
N GLY A 62 32.63 -10.14 17.66
CA GLY A 62 33.10 -9.80 18.99
C GLY A 62 32.62 -8.45 19.53
N ASP A 63 31.56 -7.88 18.95
CA ASP A 63 31.03 -6.59 19.35
C ASP A 63 30.25 -6.67 20.69
N CYS A 64 29.63 -7.81 20.93
CA CYS A 64 28.90 -8.19 22.14
C CYS A 64 29.81 -8.78 23.26
N LEU A 65 31.08 -9.06 22.95
CA LEU A 65 32.13 -9.40 23.92
C LEU A 65 32.55 -8.19 24.78
N LEU A 66 32.33 -6.96 24.30
CA LEU A 66 32.76 -5.74 25.00
C LEU A 66 31.69 -5.20 25.95
N VAL A 67 30.41 -5.34 25.60
CA VAL A 67 29.26 -4.91 26.40
C VAL A 67 28.18 -5.98 26.32
N MET A 68 28.01 -6.75 27.41
CA MET A 68 26.85 -7.63 27.58
C MET A 68 25.62 -6.78 27.87
N ASP A 69 25.02 -6.24 26.81
CA ASP A 69 23.77 -5.50 26.90
C ASP A 69 22.59 -6.47 26.97
N ASP A 70 21.58 -6.12 27.77
CA ASP A 70 20.31 -6.83 27.94
C ASP A 70 19.22 -5.74 28.00
N SER A 71 19.12 -5.01 26.90
CA SER A 71 18.17 -3.91 26.73
C SER A 71 16.73 -4.44 26.66
N ASN A 72 16.55 -5.65 26.14
CA ASN A 72 15.28 -6.33 26.03
C ASN A 72 14.81 -6.96 27.38
N ASN A 73 15.71 -7.08 28.38
CA ASN A 73 15.48 -7.57 29.74
C ASN A 73 14.93 -9.02 29.83
N ASN A 74 15.31 -9.90 28.90
CA ASN A 74 14.99 -11.33 28.99
C ASN A 74 16.00 -12.12 29.83
N GLY A 75 17.13 -11.50 30.22
CA GLY A 75 18.18 -12.14 31.02
C GLY A 75 19.20 -12.92 30.19
N ILE A 76 19.13 -12.83 28.87
CA ILE A 76 20.11 -13.33 27.91
C ILE A 76 20.73 -12.08 27.27
N PRO A 77 22.02 -11.80 27.52
CA PRO A 77 22.63 -10.65 26.89
C PRO A 77 22.88 -10.92 25.41
N CYS A 78 22.73 -9.87 24.59
CA CYS A 78 23.07 -9.87 23.18
C CYS A 78 22.24 -10.84 22.36
N ASP A 79 20.91 -10.76 22.51
CA ASP A 79 19.99 -11.55 21.70
C ASP A 79 18.83 -10.71 21.14
N VAL A 80 18.09 -11.32 20.21
CA VAL A 80 16.85 -10.78 19.67
C VAL A 80 15.68 -11.64 20.11
N ILE A 81 14.63 -10.97 20.61
CA ILE A 81 13.36 -11.59 20.91
C ILE A 81 12.43 -11.42 19.73
N TRP A 82 11.96 -12.55 19.21
CA TRP A 82 10.94 -12.61 18.16
C TRP A 82 9.57 -12.84 18.80
N VAL A 83 8.64 -11.93 18.58
CA VAL A 83 7.26 -12.10 19.02
C VAL A 83 6.41 -12.48 17.81
N LEU A 84 5.80 -13.65 17.87
CA LEU A 84 4.95 -14.22 16.82
C LEU A 84 3.47 -14.14 17.20
N ASP A 85 2.60 -14.13 16.20
CA ASP A 85 1.15 -14.23 16.39
C ASP A 85 0.74 -15.61 16.97
N ALA A 86 -0.52 -15.74 17.40
CA ALA A 86 -1.12 -16.93 17.98
C ALA A 86 -1.00 -18.19 17.10
N ASP A 87 -0.91 -18.02 15.78
CA ASP A 87 -0.77 -19.10 14.81
C ASP A 87 0.70 -19.44 14.51
N GLY A 88 1.65 -18.64 15.00
CA GLY A 88 3.09 -18.88 14.88
C GLY A 88 3.66 -18.65 13.47
N ASP A 89 2.91 -17.99 12.59
CA ASP A 89 3.21 -17.82 11.17
C ASP A 89 3.58 -16.38 10.76
N GLU A 90 3.38 -15.40 11.65
CA GLU A 90 3.69 -13.99 11.42
C GLU A 90 4.42 -13.37 12.61
N ILE A 91 5.50 -12.62 12.36
CA ILE A 91 6.17 -11.80 13.36
C ILE A 91 5.38 -10.51 13.57
N ILE A 92 5.08 -10.22 14.83
CA ILE A 92 4.30 -9.06 15.24
C ILE A 92 5.16 -7.97 15.89
N ASP A 93 6.30 -8.34 16.47
CA ASP A 93 7.22 -7.44 17.17
C ASP A 93 8.61 -8.09 17.21
N ILE A 94 9.64 -7.26 17.07
CA ILE A 94 11.06 -7.67 17.14
C ILE A 94 11.71 -6.79 18.19
N ARG A 95 12.29 -7.40 19.23
CA ARG A 95 13.01 -6.67 20.29
C ARG A 95 14.44 -7.12 20.31
N ALA A 96 15.29 -6.31 19.72
CA ALA A 96 16.73 -6.52 19.72
C ALA A 96 17.39 -5.85 20.93
N ASP A 97 18.44 -6.47 21.46
CA ASP A 97 19.42 -5.79 22.30
C ASP A 97 20.23 -4.76 21.51
N TYR A 98 20.95 -3.87 22.21
CA TYR A 98 21.78 -2.88 21.53
C TYR A 98 23.01 -3.55 20.92
N ASN A 99 23.27 -3.26 19.63
CA ASN A 99 24.48 -3.70 18.94
C ASN A 99 24.59 -5.24 18.87
N VAL A 100 23.46 -5.89 18.58
CA VAL A 100 23.42 -7.27 18.10
C VAL A 100 23.72 -7.28 16.60
N ASN A 101 24.55 -8.22 16.17
CA ASN A 101 24.92 -8.46 14.77
C ASN A 101 23.82 -9.17 13.95
N GLU A 102 22.67 -9.49 14.57
CA GLU A 102 21.51 -10.12 13.94
C GLU A 102 20.69 -9.13 13.10
N ASP A 103 21.31 -8.29 12.26
CA ASP A 103 20.58 -7.42 11.34
C ASP A 103 20.43 -8.05 9.94
N PRO A 104 19.32 -7.84 9.23
CA PRO A 104 19.19 -8.28 7.85
C PRO A 104 20.32 -7.69 7.00
N ALA A 105 20.85 -8.46 6.03
CA ALA A 105 21.85 -7.97 5.08
C ALA A 105 21.42 -6.61 4.51
N GLU A 106 22.09 -5.54 4.94
CA GLU A 106 21.60 -4.16 4.77
C GLU A 106 21.40 -3.88 3.28
N SER A 107 22.29 -4.39 2.43
CA SER A 107 22.26 -4.19 0.99
C SER A 107 21.04 -4.82 0.31
N GLU A 108 20.66 -6.04 0.72
CA GLU A 108 19.50 -6.76 0.22
C GLU A 108 18.20 -6.16 0.74
N TRP A 109 18.16 -5.86 2.04
CA TRP A 109 17.01 -5.23 2.68
C TRP A 109 16.73 -3.84 2.08
N VAL A 110 17.75 -2.99 1.91
CA VAL A 110 17.61 -1.67 1.28
C VAL A 110 17.15 -1.81 -0.17
N GLY A 111 17.69 -2.78 -0.91
CA GLY A 111 17.26 -3.10 -2.27
C GLY A 111 15.76 -3.42 -2.34
N GLU A 112 15.30 -4.33 -1.48
CA GLU A 112 13.92 -4.79 -1.47
C GLU A 112 12.94 -3.74 -0.95
N SER A 113 13.27 -3.11 0.19
CA SER A 113 12.47 -2.04 0.80
C SER A 113 12.31 -0.85 -0.14
N SER A 114 13.38 -0.45 -0.84
CA SER A 114 13.33 0.65 -1.81
C SER A 114 12.50 0.30 -3.05
N HIS A 115 12.57 -0.94 -3.55
CA HIS A 115 11.77 -1.43 -4.68
C HIS A 115 10.27 -1.45 -4.35
N ARG A 116 9.89 -2.00 -3.19
CA ARG A 116 8.49 -1.99 -2.71
C ARG A 116 7.99 -0.58 -2.52
N THR A 117 8.79 0.28 -1.87
CA THR A 117 8.46 1.69 -1.68
C THR A 117 8.23 2.38 -3.02
N PHE A 118 9.07 2.12 -4.03
CA PHE A 118 8.92 2.71 -5.36
C PHE A 118 7.59 2.29 -6.00
N ILE A 119 7.22 1.01 -5.95
CA ILE A 119 5.98 0.51 -6.53
C ILE A 119 4.76 1.11 -5.82
N ILE A 120 4.73 1.05 -4.48
CA ILE A 120 3.60 1.54 -3.69
C ILE A 120 3.48 3.06 -3.81
N GLY A 121 4.59 3.78 -3.66
CA GLY A 121 4.64 5.24 -3.77
C GLY A 121 4.22 5.73 -5.15
N THR A 122 4.72 5.10 -6.22
CA THR A 122 4.30 5.43 -7.60
C THR A 122 2.82 5.10 -7.83
N GLY A 123 2.35 3.95 -7.35
CA GLY A 123 0.94 3.56 -7.46
C GLY A 123 -0.01 4.53 -6.76
N LYS A 124 0.28 4.89 -5.52
CA LYS A 124 -0.55 5.81 -4.74
C LYS A 124 -0.48 7.24 -5.25
N MET A 125 0.72 7.79 -5.44
CA MET A 125 0.91 9.19 -5.80
C MET A 125 0.57 9.44 -7.28
N ALA A 126 1.16 8.67 -8.20
CA ALA A 126 1.04 8.95 -9.62
C ALA A 126 -0.27 8.40 -10.20
N PHE A 127 -0.61 7.13 -9.92
CA PHE A 127 -1.80 6.52 -10.52
C PHE A 127 -3.09 6.95 -9.82
N VAL A 128 -3.20 6.78 -8.50
CA VAL A 128 -4.45 7.11 -7.80
C VAL A 128 -4.63 8.61 -7.59
N MET A 129 -3.65 9.30 -7.01
CA MET A 129 -3.83 10.71 -6.66
C MET A 129 -3.69 11.65 -7.86
N LEU A 130 -2.65 11.52 -8.68
CA LEU A 130 -2.49 12.40 -9.83
C LEU A 130 -3.42 12.01 -10.99
N LEU A 131 -3.23 10.82 -11.58
CA LEU A 131 -4.02 10.40 -12.74
C LEU A 131 -5.49 10.18 -12.36
N GLY A 132 -5.77 9.53 -11.22
CA GLY A 132 -7.12 9.25 -10.77
C GLY A 132 -7.96 10.48 -10.48
N ILE A 133 -7.38 11.58 -9.95
CA ILE A 133 -8.13 12.81 -9.65
C ILE A 133 -8.17 13.76 -10.86
N PHE A 134 -7.04 14.00 -11.53
CA PHE A 134 -6.96 15.03 -12.56
C PHE A 134 -7.46 14.58 -13.94
N LEU A 135 -7.29 13.30 -14.32
CA LEU A 135 -7.73 12.83 -15.62
C LEU A 135 -9.27 12.91 -15.79
N PRO A 136 -10.10 12.50 -14.81
CA PRO A 136 -11.54 12.72 -14.88
C PRO A 136 -11.95 14.19 -14.84
N LEU A 137 -11.18 15.06 -14.16
CA LEU A 137 -11.47 16.50 -14.10
C LEU A 137 -11.52 17.12 -15.50
N PHE A 138 -10.61 16.71 -16.39
CA PHE A 138 -10.55 17.23 -17.76
C PHE A 138 -11.45 16.46 -18.73
N LEU A 139 -11.53 15.13 -18.60
CA LEU A 139 -12.22 14.29 -19.59
C LEU A 139 -13.70 14.04 -19.25
N ALA A 140 -14.04 13.86 -17.97
CA ALA A 140 -15.39 13.46 -17.58
C ALA A 140 -16.34 14.66 -17.36
N LEU A 141 -15.79 15.80 -16.93
CA LEU A 141 -16.55 17.03 -16.68
C LEU A 141 -17.29 17.56 -17.92
N GLY A 142 -16.63 17.51 -19.08
CA GLY A 142 -17.16 17.98 -20.35
C GLY A 142 -18.12 17.00 -21.03
N LEU A 143 -18.28 15.77 -20.51
CA LEU A 143 -19.02 14.71 -21.20
C LEU A 143 -20.46 15.11 -21.50
N VAL A 144 -21.14 15.80 -20.58
CA VAL A 144 -22.55 16.18 -20.74
C VAL A 144 -22.76 17.69 -20.62
N ARG A 145 -21.82 18.39 -19.97
CA ARG A 145 -21.94 19.80 -19.66
C ARG A 145 -22.00 20.68 -20.90
N ASP A 146 -21.10 20.48 -21.86
CA ASP A 146 -20.98 21.37 -23.02
C ASP A 146 -22.24 21.33 -23.90
N GLU A 147 -22.88 20.17 -24.01
CA GLU A 147 -24.17 20.02 -24.73
C GLU A 147 -25.35 20.60 -23.95
N THR A 148 -25.27 20.59 -22.62
CA THR A 148 -26.25 21.22 -21.74
C THR A 148 -26.14 22.75 -21.83
N GLU A 149 -24.93 23.30 -21.89
CA GLU A 149 -24.68 24.74 -22.02
C GLU A 149 -25.04 25.26 -23.43
N ASN A 150 -24.71 24.51 -24.48
CA ASN A 150 -25.03 24.88 -25.85
C ASN A 150 -26.51 24.67 -26.20
N GLY A 151 -27.28 24.07 -25.29
CA GLY A 151 -28.70 23.77 -25.50
C GLY A 151 -28.91 22.86 -26.71
N THR A 152 -27.98 21.95 -27.02
CA THR A 152 -28.12 20.98 -28.13
C THR A 152 -28.71 19.65 -27.66
N LEU A 153 -28.95 19.52 -26.36
CA LEU A 153 -29.45 18.32 -25.70
C LEU A 153 -30.82 17.85 -26.24
N HIS A 154 -31.72 18.77 -26.61
CA HIS A 154 -33.05 18.42 -27.14
C HIS A 154 -33.01 17.72 -28.50
N TYR A 155 -31.95 17.92 -29.28
CA TYR A 155 -31.77 17.20 -30.55
C TYR A 155 -31.43 15.71 -30.31
N LEU A 156 -30.66 15.43 -29.25
CA LEU A 156 -30.24 14.07 -28.89
C LEU A 156 -31.34 13.29 -28.15
N LEU A 157 -32.17 13.96 -27.37
CA LEU A 157 -33.30 13.37 -26.65
C LEU A 157 -34.61 13.31 -27.47
N SER A 158 -34.55 13.63 -28.76
CA SER A 158 -35.71 13.55 -29.67
C SER A 158 -36.21 12.11 -29.91
N LYS A 159 -35.38 11.10 -29.63
CA LYS A 159 -35.76 9.69 -29.55
C LYS A 159 -35.99 9.28 -28.10
N PRO A 160 -36.93 8.36 -27.81
CA PRO A 160 -37.19 7.90 -26.45
C PRO A 160 -36.03 7.02 -25.96
N ILE A 161 -34.98 7.66 -25.45
CA ILE A 161 -33.86 7.04 -24.74
C ILE A 161 -33.99 7.41 -23.27
N HIS A 162 -33.80 6.43 -22.38
CA HIS A 162 -33.86 6.68 -20.95
C HIS A 162 -32.65 7.52 -20.51
N ARG A 163 -32.86 8.61 -19.76
CA ARG A 163 -31.81 9.60 -19.42
C ARG A 163 -30.63 9.00 -18.66
N ALA A 164 -30.89 7.99 -17.83
CA ALA A 164 -29.85 7.26 -17.11
C ALA A 164 -28.93 6.50 -18.07
N GLU A 165 -29.49 5.91 -19.13
CA GLU A 165 -28.73 5.17 -20.13
C GLU A 165 -27.81 6.11 -20.91
N PHE A 166 -28.28 7.32 -21.22
CA PHE A 166 -27.45 8.33 -21.90
C PHE A 166 -26.20 8.72 -21.08
N ILE A 167 -26.37 9.03 -19.80
CA ILE A 167 -25.26 9.36 -18.90
C ILE A 167 -24.32 8.16 -18.74
N LEU A 168 -24.89 6.96 -18.56
CA LEU A 168 -24.15 5.72 -18.38
C LEU A 168 -23.29 5.39 -19.61
N TYR A 169 -23.83 5.49 -20.83
CA TYR A 169 -23.06 5.19 -22.04
C TYR A 169 -21.88 6.15 -22.24
N ARG A 170 -22.03 7.42 -21.87
CA ARG A 170 -20.92 8.38 -21.94
C ARG A 170 -19.87 8.11 -20.88
N LEU A 171 -20.29 7.79 -19.65
CA LEU A 171 -19.37 7.43 -18.58
C LEU A 171 -18.61 6.14 -18.93
N LEU A 172 -19.29 5.13 -19.49
CA LEU A 172 -18.65 3.91 -19.97
C LEU A 172 -17.70 4.17 -21.14
N GLY A 173 -18.06 5.03 -22.09
CA GLY A 173 -17.17 5.41 -23.19
C GLY A 173 -15.90 6.10 -22.70
N TYR A 174 -16.03 7.01 -21.74
CA TYR A 174 -14.90 7.63 -21.03
C TYR A 174 -14.05 6.58 -20.30
N LEU A 175 -14.68 5.70 -19.52
CA LEU A 175 -13.99 4.69 -18.72
C LEU A 175 -13.30 3.64 -19.61
N LEU A 176 -13.86 3.32 -20.77
CA LEU A 176 -13.21 2.46 -21.74
C LEU A 176 -11.90 3.10 -22.22
N LEU A 177 -11.93 4.37 -22.63
CA LEU A 177 -10.73 5.05 -23.14
C LEU A 177 -9.69 5.30 -22.03
N ALA A 178 -10.11 5.92 -20.92
CA ALA A 178 -9.22 6.27 -19.82
C ALA A 178 -8.74 5.02 -19.06
N GLY A 179 -9.63 4.06 -18.80
CA GLY A 179 -9.32 2.83 -18.10
C GLY A 179 -8.39 1.93 -18.90
N THR A 180 -8.60 1.77 -20.21
CA THR A 180 -7.67 0.99 -21.06
C THR A 180 -6.30 1.64 -21.12
N TYR A 181 -6.22 2.99 -21.21
CA TYR A 181 -4.96 3.72 -21.14
C TYR A 181 -4.21 3.45 -19.82
N ILE A 182 -4.91 3.53 -18.67
CA ILE A 182 -4.30 3.24 -17.37
C ILE A 182 -3.85 1.77 -17.27
N LEU A 183 -4.67 0.81 -17.70
CA LEU A 183 -4.30 -0.60 -17.64
C LEU A 183 -3.05 -0.91 -18.49
N VAL A 184 -2.93 -0.30 -19.67
CA VAL A 184 -1.72 -0.44 -20.49
C VAL A 184 -0.50 0.16 -19.78
N LEU A 185 -0.62 1.35 -19.18
CA LEU A 185 0.47 1.96 -18.42
C LEU A 185 0.88 1.10 -17.21
N VAL A 186 -0.09 0.56 -16.48
CA VAL A 186 0.15 -0.31 -15.33
C VAL A 186 0.88 -1.58 -15.76
N LEU A 187 0.48 -2.21 -16.86
CA LEU A 187 1.17 -3.40 -17.38
C LEU A 187 2.60 -3.08 -17.84
N LEU A 188 2.83 -1.90 -18.43
CA LEU A 188 4.18 -1.46 -18.79
C LEU A 188 5.04 -1.22 -17.55
N MET A 189 4.50 -0.58 -16.52
CA MET A 189 5.21 -0.36 -15.25
C MET A 189 5.48 -1.69 -14.53
N ALA A 190 4.52 -2.62 -14.52
CA ALA A 190 4.71 -3.96 -13.99
C ALA A 190 5.87 -4.68 -14.70
N LEU A 191 5.93 -4.61 -16.02
CA LEU A 191 7.05 -5.20 -16.78
C LEU A 191 8.39 -4.54 -16.45
N ILE A 192 8.45 -3.20 -16.42
CA ILE A 192 9.70 -2.47 -16.17
C ILE A 192 10.21 -2.73 -14.76
N THR A 193 9.34 -2.63 -13.75
CA THR A 193 9.72 -2.85 -12.34
C THR A 193 10.09 -4.31 -12.10
N SER A 194 9.38 -5.26 -12.70
CA SER A 194 9.71 -6.69 -12.62
C SER A 194 11.07 -7.05 -13.24
N LEU A 195 11.59 -6.24 -14.18
CA LEU A 195 12.92 -6.41 -14.79
C LEU A 195 14.06 -5.73 -14.00
N ILE A 196 13.74 -4.71 -13.21
CA ILE A 196 14.72 -3.90 -12.45
C ILE A 196 14.75 -4.33 -10.98
N GLY A 197 13.72 -5.02 -10.51
CA GLY A 197 13.58 -5.43 -9.12
C GLY A 197 14.74 -6.30 -8.65
N PRO A 198 15.11 -6.20 -7.37
CA PRO A 198 16.13 -7.06 -6.78
C PRO A 198 15.67 -8.53 -6.80
N GLY A 199 16.63 -9.44 -6.98
CA GLY A 199 16.41 -10.88 -6.95
C GLY A 199 17.20 -11.64 -8.02
N GLU A 200 17.27 -12.96 -7.84
CA GLU A 200 18.01 -13.88 -8.71
C GLU A 200 17.29 -14.17 -10.05
N SER A 201 16.00 -13.85 -10.13
CA SER A 201 15.17 -14.13 -11.31
C SER A 201 15.17 -12.96 -12.30
N LEU A 202 15.22 -13.27 -13.60
CA LEU A 202 15.16 -12.23 -14.66
C LEU A 202 13.82 -11.49 -14.73
N ILE A 203 12.72 -12.10 -14.26
CA ILE A 203 11.38 -11.50 -14.24
C ILE A 203 10.71 -11.90 -12.93
N ARG A 204 10.51 -10.91 -12.06
CA ARG A 204 9.83 -11.08 -10.79
C ARG A 204 8.31 -11.02 -10.96
N LEU A 205 7.64 -12.18 -10.95
CA LEU A 205 6.19 -12.27 -11.16
C LEU A 205 5.35 -11.85 -9.94
N SER A 206 5.95 -11.78 -8.74
CA SER A 206 5.28 -11.34 -7.51
C SER A 206 4.78 -9.89 -7.58
N ASP A 207 5.37 -9.07 -8.45
CA ASP A 207 5.05 -7.63 -8.52
C ASP A 207 3.79 -7.38 -9.38
N PHE A 208 3.43 -8.32 -10.25
CA PHE A 208 2.29 -8.20 -11.16
C PHE A 208 0.94 -8.07 -10.42
N PRO A 209 0.64 -8.89 -9.40
CA PRO A 209 -0.57 -8.73 -8.59
C PRO A 209 -0.73 -7.34 -7.99
N VAL A 210 0.35 -6.75 -7.45
CA VAL A 210 0.33 -5.40 -6.87
C VAL A 210 -0.01 -4.36 -7.92
N TRP A 211 0.68 -4.39 -9.06
CA TRP A 211 0.40 -3.49 -10.17
C TRP A 211 -1.02 -3.64 -10.72
N LEU A 212 -1.49 -4.87 -10.93
CA LEU A 212 -2.86 -5.11 -11.38
C LEU A 212 -3.89 -4.58 -10.37
N GLY A 213 -3.61 -4.72 -9.08
CA GLY A 213 -4.45 -4.15 -8.03
C GLY A 213 -4.44 -2.62 -8.03
N ILE A 214 -3.28 -1.97 -8.19
CA ILE A 214 -3.17 -0.51 -8.39
C ILE A 214 -3.98 -0.08 -9.62
N GLY A 215 -3.90 -0.83 -10.73
CA GLY A 215 -4.68 -0.57 -11.93
C GLY A 215 -6.18 -0.68 -11.68
N LEU A 216 -6.62 -1.71 -10.97
CA LEU A 216 -8.03 -1.89 -10.61
C LEU A 216 -8.53 -0.77 -9.70
N ALA A 217 -7.76 -0.42 -8.67
CA ALA A 217 -8.07 0.71 -7.78
C ALA A 217 -8.18 2.01 -8.58
N THR A 218 -7.24 2.27 -9.48
CA THR A 218 -7.25 3.47 -10.33
C THR A 218 -8.46 3.51 -11.27
N VAL A 219 -8.86 2.39 -11.87
CA VAL A 219 -10.06 2.32 -12.71
C VAL A 219 -11.33 2.60 -11.91
N LEU A 220 -11.45 2.07 -10.69
CA LEU A 220 -12.57 2.37 -9.79
C LEU A 220 -12.60 3.85 -9.39
N VAL A 221 -11.43 4.44 -9.14
CA VAL A 221 -11.27 5.86 -8.85
C VAL A 221 -11.67 6.73 -10.04
N LEU A 222 -11.22 6.38 -11.25
CA LEU A 222 -11.64 7.06 -12.48
C LEU A 222 -13.15 6.99 -12.67
N ALA A 223 -13.77 5.85 -12.33
CA ALA A 223 -15.22 5.72 -12.35
C ALA A 223 -15.87 6.67 -11.33
N ALA A 224 -15.40 6.66 -10.08
CA ALA A 224 -15.96 7.45 -8.97
C ALA A 224 -15.84 8.95 -9.20
N TYR A 225 -14.64 9.45 -9.49
CA TYR A 225 -14.43 10.86 -9.82
C TYR A 225 -15.04 11.24 -11.16
N GLY A 226 -15.02 10.36 -12.16
CA GLY A 226 -15.67 10.59 -13.44
C GLY A 226 -17.18 10.80 -13.27
N ALA A 227 -17.83 9.98 -12.45
CA ALA A 227 -19.22 10.15 -12.10
C ALA A 227 -19.46 11.44 -11.31
N LEU A 228 -18.63 11.72 -10.29
CA LEU A 228 -18.75 12.91 -9.44
C LEU A 228 -18.58 14.23 -10.24
N TYR A 229 -17.54 14.34 -11.07
CA TYR A 229 -17.32 15.58 -11.82
C TYR A 229 -18.34 15.77 -12.93
N ASN A 230 -18.76 14.68 -13.59
CA ASN A 230 -19.85 14.75 -14.55
C ASN A 230 -21.14 15.24 -13.87
N THR A 231 -21.47 14.74 -12.68
CA THR A 231 -22.70 15.13 -11.98
C THR A 231 -22.63 16.58 -11.47
N LEU A 232 -21.49 17.04 -10.98
CA LEU A 232 -21.30 18.44 -10.63
C LEU A 232 -21.39 19.37 -11.85
N GLY A 233 -20.81 18.96 -12.99
CA GLY A 233 -20.94 19.67 -14.26
C GLY A 233 -22.40 19.79 -14.70
N MET A 234 -23.20 18.75 -14.47
CA MET A 234 -24.64 18.76 -14.75
C MET A 234 -25.42 19.65 -13.75
N VAL A 235 -25.18 19.52 -12.44
CA VAL A 235 -25.89 20.28 -11.40
C VAL A 235 -25.55 21.78 -11.48
N PHE A 236 -24.32 22.15 -11.83
CA PHE A 236 -23.87 23.53 -11.90
C PHE A 236 -23.18 23.81 -13.25
N PRO A 237 -23.90 24.07 -14.36
CA PRO A 237 -23.28 24.22 -15.68
C PRO A 237 -22.22 25.34 -15.72
N LYS A 238 -22.59 26.53 -15.24
CA LYS A 238 -21.72 27.72 -15.26
C LYS A 238 -20.55 27.67 -14.27
N TYR A 239 -20.72 27.02 -13.11
CA TYR A 239 -19.74 27.03 -12.02
C TYR A 239 -19.13 25.65 -11.70
N GLY A 240 -19.50 24.61 -12.45
CA GLY A 240 -19.15 23.22 -12.17
C GLY A 240 -17.65 23.00 -12.13
N VAL A 241 -16.90 23.63 -13.04
CA VAL A 241 -15.43 23.55 -13.07
C VAL A 241 -14.81 24.03 -11.76
N TYR A 242 -15.25 25.17 -11.23
CA TYR A 242 -14.71 25.71 -9.98
C TYR A 242 -15.00 24.79 -8.79
N MET A 243 -16.20 24.22 -8.72
CA MET A 243 -16.55 23.25 -7.69
C MET A 243 -15.71 21.97 -7.79
N CYS A 244 -15.46 21.48 -9.02
CA CYS A 244 -14.62 20.30 -9.24
C CYS A 244 -13.16 20.56 -8.86
N ILE A 245 -12.64 21.77 -9.08
CA ILE A 245 -11.29 22.15 -8.64
C ILE A 245 -11.20 22.16 -7.11
N VAL A 246 -12.18 22.76 -6.42
CA VAL A 246 -12.22 22.79 -4.95
C VAL A 246 -12.27 21.37 -4.38
N ILE A 247 -13.11 20.49 -4.95
CA ILE A 247 -13.19 19.09 -4.55
C ILE A 247 -11.89 18.35 -4.90
N GLY A 248 -11.28 18.59 -6.06
CA GLY A 248 -10.00 17.98 -6.43
C GLY A 248 -8.88 18.32 -5.42
N VAL A 249 -8.83 19.57 -4.96
CA VAL A 249 -7.88 19.99 -3.90
C VAL A 249 -8.21 19.32 -2.57
N TRP A 250 -9.49 19.25 -2.19
CA TRP A 250 -9.94 18.53 -0.99
C TRP A 250 -9.51 17.05 -1.02
N GLU A 251 -9.78 16.36 -2.11
CA GLU A 251 -9.48 14.93 -2.29
C GLU A 251 -7.97 14.67 -2.30
N PHE A 252 -7.18 15.59 -2.85
CA PHE A 252 -5.71 15.52 -2.79
C PHE A 252 -5.20 15.66 -1.35
N ILE A 253 -5.71 16.62 -0.59
CA ILE A 253 -5.34 16.82 0.82
C ILE A 253 -5.74 15.61 1.67
N MET A 254 -6.94 15.05 1.45
CA MET A 254 -7.39 13.85 2.17
C MET A 254 -6.59 12.59 1.81
N GLY A 255 -6.09 12.49 0.58
CA GLY A 255 -5.17 11.44 0.16
C GLY A 255 -3.86 11.51 0.94
N MET A 256 -3.27 12.70 1.05
CA MET A 256 -2.06 12.93 1.85
C MET A 256 -2.28 12.67 3.35
N PHE A 257 -3.46 13.05 3.89
CA PHE A 257 -3.80 12.71 5.27
C PHE A 257 -3.93 11.20 5.49
N THR A 258 -4.44 10.45 4.52
CA THR A 258 -4.54 8.98 4.63
C THR A 258 -3.17 8.32 4.75
N MET A 259 -2.15 8.85 4.06
CA MET A 259 -0.79 8.31 4.14
C MET A 259 -0.08 8.65 5.45
N THR A 260 -0.41 9.78 6.07
CA THR A 260 0.28 10.26 7.27
C THR A 260 -0.45 9.88 8.56
N LEU A 261 -1.78 9.81 8.51
CA LEU A 261 -2.67 9.60 9.66
C LEU A 261 -3.85 8.72 9.23
N PRO A 262 -3.64 7.40 9.05
CA PRO A 262 -4.63 6.47 8.52
C PRO A 262 -5.78 6.21 9.52
N SER A 263 -5.51 6.42 10.82
CA SER A 263 -6.48 6.26 11.91
C SER A 263 -7.46 7.44 12.03
N ALA A 264 -7.20 8.54 11.32
CA ALA A 264 -8.10 9.68 11.35
C ALA A 264 -9.43 9.32 10.67
N THR A 265 -10.54 9.75 11.26
CA THR A 265 -11.89 9.49 10.72
C THR A 265 -12.28 10.44 9.59
N VAL A 266 -11.59 11.57 9.44
CA VAL A 266 -11.92 12.59 8.44
C VAL A 266 -11.61 12.11 7.00
N PRO A 267 -10.45 11.50 6.72
CA PRO A 267 -10.15 10.95 5.40
C PRO A 267 -11.18 9.93 4.90
N MET A 268 -11.87 9.20 5.78
CA MET A 268 -12.92 8.23 5.42
C MET A 268 -14.04 8.81 4.52
N LEU A 269 -14.25 10.14 4.54
CA LEU A 269 -15.24 10.81 3.70
C LEU A 269 -14.78 11.00 2.24
N SER A 270 -13.50 10.78 1.95
CA SER A 270 -12.87 11.01 0.65
C SER A 270 -12.79 9.74 -0.19
N ILE A 271 -12.90 9.89 -1.51
CA ILE A 271 -12.75 8.79 -2.47
C ILE A 271 -11.29 8.31 -2.50
N SER A 272 -10.33 9.23 -2.35
CA SER A 272 -8.90 8.88 -2.35
C SER A 272 -8.54 7.97 -1.17
N HIS A 273 -9.12 8.17 0.01
CA HIS A 273 -8.88 7.31 1.17
C HIS A 273 -9.19 5.84 0.89
N TRP A 274 -10.39 5.55 0.39
CA TRP A 274 -10.81 4.17 0.09
C TRP A 274 -9.95 3.52 -0.99
N ALA A 275 -9.49 4.30 -1.96
CA ALA A 275 -8.59 3.83 -3.00
C ALA A 275 -7.18 3.52 -2.48
N LEU A 276 -6.64 4.37 -1.60
CA LEU A 276 -5.34 4.15 -0.97
C LEU A 276 -5.38 2.93 -0.04
N GLN A 277 -6.42 2.81 0.78
CA GLN A 277 -6.63 1.62 1.62
C GLN A 277 -6.78 0.34 0.78
N MET A 278 -7.40 0.45 -0.40
CA MET A 278 -7.50 -0.69 -1.31
C MET A 278 -6.12 -1.16 -1.77
N ILE A 279 -5.21 -0.23 -2.10
CA ILE A 279 -3.82 -0.55 -2.45
C ILE A 279 -3.11 -1.20 -1.26
N ASP A 280 -3.26 -0.65 -0.05
CA ASP A 280 -2.63 -1.22 1.15
C ASP A 280 -3.07 -2.66 1.42
N ALA A 281 -4.35 -2.95 1.22
CA ALA A 281 -4.88 -4.30 1.32
C ALA A 281 -4.35 -5.25 0.23
N ILE A 282 -4.21 -4.77 -1.02
CA ILE A 282 -3.61 -5.56 -2.10
C ILE A 282 -2.15 -5.88 -1.81
N VAL A 283 -1.39 -4.91 -1.30
CA VAL A 283 0.02 -5.09 -0.95
C VAL A 283 0.17 -6.22 0.06
N LEU A 284 -0.62 -6.24 1.14
CA LEU A 284 -0.57 -7.35 2.11
C LEU A 284 -0.98 -8.71 1.52
N ILE A 285 -1.90 -8.73 0.57
CA ILE A 285 -2.32 -9.99 -0.06
C ILE A 285 -1.23 -10.52 -1.00
N ALA A 286 -0.47 -9.64 -1.65
CA ALA A 286 0.55 -10.02 -2.62
C ALA A 286 1.95 -10.20 -2.01
N TRP A 287 2.27 -9.41 -0.98
CA TRP A 287 3.52 -9.34 -0.24
C TRP A 287 3.21 -9.35 1.26
N PRO A 288 2.85 -10.51 1.84
CA PRO A 288 2.47 -10.61 3.24
C PRO A 288 3.59 -10.19 4.20
N ASP A 289 4.83 -10.47 3.81
CA ASP A 289 6.08 -10.08 4.47
C ASP A 289 6.32 -8.56 4.55
N THR A 290 5.52 -7.71 3.89
CA THR A 290 5.66 -6.25 3.97
C THR A 290 5.52 -5.71 5.39
N LEU A 291 4.71 -6.37 6.24
CA LEU A 291 4.61 -6.00 7.65
C LEU A 291 5.95 -6.24 8.38
N GLN A 292 6.60 -7.36 8.10
CA GLN A 292 7.88 -7.72 8.69
C GLN A 292 8.98 -6.74 8.29
N TYR A 293 9.06 -6.36 7.01
CA TYR A 293 9.98 -5.31 6.55
C TYR A 293 9.82 -3.98 7.30
N SER A 294 8.59 -3.64 7.71
CA SER A 294 8.33 -2.44 8.52
C SER A 294 8.80 -2.61 9.96
N GLN A 295 8.65 -3.80 10.55
CA GLN A 295 9.07 -4.08 11.93
C GLN A 295 10.59 -4.17 12.04
N MET A 296 11.27 -4.80 11.07
CA MET A 296 12.73 -4.82 10.98
C MET A 296 13.31 -3.40 10.97
N ALA A 297 12.72 -2.51 10.16
CA ALA A 297 13.16 -1.11 10.10
C ALA A 297 13.10 -0.42 11.47
N GLU A 298 12.06 -0.70 12.25
CA GLU A 298 11.87 -0.11 13.58
C GLU A 298 12.81 -0.73 14.62
N ALA A 299 13.00 -2.05 14.58
CA ALA A 299 13.83 -2.79 15.53
C ALA A 299 15.33 -2.49 15.37
N PHE A 300 15.83 -2.45 14.13
CA PHE A 300 17.25 -2.22 13.84
C PHE A 300 17.58 -0.75 13.52
N GLY A 301 16.57 0.13 13.49
CA GLY A 301 16.76 1.56 13.28
C GLY A 301 17.14 1.95 11.84
N PHE A 302 16.79 1.12 10.85
CA PHE A 302 17.01 1.44 9.44
C PHE A 302 16.10 2.58 8.95
N ASP A 303 16.66 3.51 8.19
CA ASP A 303 15.93 4.60 7.54
C ASP A 303 15.08 4.06 6.37
N SER A 304 13.87 3.56 6.67
CA SER A 304 12.92 3.08 5.66
C SER A 304 11.94 4.17 5.20
N PRO A 305 11.80 4.42 3.89
CA PRO A 305 10.70 5.21 3.36
C PRO A 305 9.36 4.44 3.30
N LEU A 306 9.38 3.11 3.53
CA LEU A 306 8.19 2.25 3.41
C LEU A 306 7.03 2.69 4.33
N PRO A 307 7.23 2.98 5.64
CA PRO A 307 6.14 3.35 6.55
C PRO A 307 5.43 4.67 6.20
N PHE A 308 6.07 5.52 5.39
CA PHE A 308 5.45 6.75 4.88
C PHE A 308 4.46 6.46 3.75
N PHE A 309 4.75 5.46 2.90
CA PHE A 309 3.92 5.14 1.73
C PHE A 309 2.94 4.02 1.99
N TRP A 310 3.24 3.10 2.90
CA TRP A 310 2.43 1.94 3.20
C TRP A 310 2.18 1.82 4.70
N GLN A 311 0.93 1.53 5.04
CA GLN A 311 0.48 1.30 6.41
C GLN A 311 -0.62 0.23 6.38
N PRO A 312 -0.75 -0.58 7.44
CA PRO A 312 -1.78 -1.62 7.48
C PRO A 312 -3.19 -1.04 7.39
N PRO A 313 -4.13 -1.71 6.71
CA PRO A 313 -5.47 -1.18 6.48
C PRO A 313 -6.29 -1.12 7.77
N VAL A 314 -6.88 0.04 8.06
CA VAL A 314 -7.57 0.31 9.33
C VAL A 314 -9.03 -0.15 9.33
N HIS A 315 -9.76 0.02 8.22
CA HIS A 315 -11.20 -0.29 8.16
C HIS A 315 -11.46 -1.74 7.75
N THR A 316 -11.18 -2.68 8.67
CA THR A 316 -11.34 -4.13 8.49
C THR A 316 -12.59 -4.71 9.18
N LEU A 317 -13.53 -3.88 9.65
CA LEU A 317 -14.72 -4.35 10.40
C LEU A 317 -14.36 -5.24 11.62
N GLU A 318 -13.25 -4.92 12.29
CA GLU A 318 -12.71 -5.68 13.43
C GLU A 318 -12.26 -7.12 13.10
N THR A 319 -12.23 -7.51 11.81
CA THR A 319 -11.75 -8.85 11.41
C THR A 319 -10.25 -8.90 11.17
N GLN A 320 -9.55 -7.75 11.18
CA GLN A 320 -8.11 -7.59 10.90
C GLN A 320 -7.62 -8.16 9.55
N SER A 321 -8.51 -8.72 8.74
CA SER A 321 -8.15 -9.34 7.47
C SER A 321 -8.01 -8.32 6.33
N PRO A 322 -6.95 -8.39 5.51
CA PRO A 322 -6.74 -7.48 4.38
C PRO A 322 -7.80 -7.68 3.29
N VAL A 323 -8.31 -8.90 3.11
CA VAL A 323 -9.37 -9.22 2.13
C VAL A 323 -10.67 -8.45 2.42
N VAL A 324 -11.06 -8.34 3.70
CA VAL A 324 -12.26 -7.58 4.08
C VAL A 324 -12.07 -6.09 3.80
N ALA A 325 -10.90 -5.52 4.12
CA ALA A 325 -10.59 -4.13 3.78
C ALA A 325 -10.70 -3.87 2.27
N LEU A 326 -10.16 -4.77 1.45
CA LEU A 326 -10.26 -4.68 -0.01
C LEU A 326 -11.73 -4.66 -0.47
N LEU A 327 -12.56 -5.58 0.05
CA LEU A 327 -13.98 -5.66 -0.32
C LEU A 327 -14.75 -4.42 0.12
N VAL A 328 -14.51 -3.89 1.32
CA VAL A 328 -15.15 -2.67 1.81
C VAL A 328 -14.79 -1.50 0.89
N SER A 329 -13.51 -1.31 0.55
CA SER A 329 -13.08 -0.25 -0.37
C SER A 329 -13.73 -0.36 -1.74
N VAL A 330 -13.80 -1.55 -2.33
CA VAL A 330 -14.46 -1.78 -3.63
C VAL A 330 -15.95 -1.43 -3.54
N VAL A 331 -16.64 -1.89 -2.50
CA VAL A 331 -18.07 -1.60 -2.29
C VAL A 331 -18.30 -0.10 -2.14
N VAL A 332 -17.49 0.60 -1.35
CA VAL A 332 -17.65 2.05 -1.16
C VAL A 332 -17.44 2.80 -2.48
N LEU A 333 -16.40 2.49 -3.26
CA LEU A 333 -16.15 3.13 -4.56
C LEU A 333 -17.29 2.88 -5.56
N VAL A 334 -17.86 1.67 -5.57
CA VAL A 334 -19.02 1.30 -6.40
C VAL A 334 -20.30 2.01 -5.93
N VAL A 335 -20.50 2.15 -4.62
CA VAL A 335 -21.66 2.87 -4.06
C VAL A 335 -21.56 4.36 -4.37
N VAL A 336 -20.36 4.96 -4.28
CA VAL A 336 -20.14 6.37 -4.64
C VAL A 336 -20.42 6.61 -6.13
N THR A 337 -19.91 5.75 -7.02
CA THR A 337 -20.20 5.85 -8.46
C THR A 337 -21.70 5.78 -8.75
N LEU A 338 -22.39 4.77 -8.23
CA LEU A 338 -23.83 4.59 -8.45
C LEU A 338 -24.64 5.73 -7.83
N GLY A 339 -24.30 6.16 -6.61
CA GLY A 339 -24.94 7.28 -5.93
C GLY A 339 -24.84 8.58 -6.72
N MET A 340 -23.64 8.88 -7.22
CA MET A 340 -23.42 10.05 -8.08
C MET A 340 -24.23 9.97 -9.37
N MET A 341 -24.27 8.82 -10.04
CA MET A 341 -25.09 8.64 -11.25
C MET A 341 -26.58 8.88 -10.99
N VAL A 342 -27.12 8.39 -9.87
CA VAL A 342 -28.53 8.64 -9.47
C VAL A 342 -28.79 10.12 -9.24
N ILE A 343 -27.89 10.83 -8.55
CA ILE A 343 -27.99 12.27 -8.34
C ILE A 343 -27.97 13.02 -9.69
N GLY A 344 -27.06 12.66 -10.59
CA GLY A 344 -26.97 13.24 -11.94
C GLY A 344 -28.26 13.09 -12.74
N GLN A 345 -28.84 11.88 -12.74
CA GLN A 345 -30.12 11.61 -13.40
C GLN A 345 -31.25 12.45 -12.81
N SER A 346 -31.30 12.60 -11.49
CA SER A 346 -32.35 13.38 -10.82
C SER A 346 -32.30 14.87 -11.21
N SER A 347 -31.09 15.43 -11.31
CA SER A 347 -30.88 16.82 -11.73
C SER A 347 -31.34 17.06 -13.18
N PHE A 348 -31.07 16.07 -14.04
CA PHE A 348 -31.50 16.06 -15.45
C PHE A 348 -33.03 16.08 -15.63
N LYS A 349 -33.80 15.55 -14.68
CA LYS A 349 -35.27 15.51 -14.75
C LYS A 349 -35.90 16.89 -14.51
N ASN A 350 -35.27 17.73 -13.71
CA ASN A 350 -35.86 18.99 -13.24
C ASN A 350 -35.64 20.19 -14.17
N ARG A 351 -34.80 20.06 -15.21
CA ARG A 351 -34.39 21.20 -16.06
C ARG A 351 -35.19 21.43 -17.34
N GLU A 352 -36.06 20.49 -17.75
CA GLU A 352 -36.84 20.61 -18.99
C GLU A 352 -38.27 21.16 -18.80
N ILE A 353 -38.61 21.65 -17.60
CA ILE A 353 -39.92 22.27 -17.33
C ILE A 353 -39.86 23.82 -17.38
N MET A 354 -38.89 24.40 -18.10
CA MET A 354 -38.83 25.85 -18.32
C MET A 354 -38.67 26.21 -19.79
#